data_AF-A0A348ZV85-F1
#
_entry.id   AF-A0A348ZV85-F1
#
_cell.length_a   1.000
_cell.length_b   1.000
_cell.length_c   1.000
_cell.angle_alpha   90.00
_cell.angle_beta   90.00
_cell.angle_gamma   90.00
#
_symmetry.space_group_name_H-M   'P 1'
#
loop_
_entity.id
_entity.type
_entity.pdbx_description
1 polymer ?
#
loop_
_entity_poly.entity_id
_entity_poly.type
_entity_poly.pdbx_seq_one_letter_code
_entity_poly.pdbx_strand_id
1 'polypeptide(L)'
;MSRFRSLLARADRYEDNAPSILSCMNHISAGLSKHFGHECYRWNENEEVRRFESLILSRFLVDYALLTMEEVPEGKRQLYLATTETVFQETLRSIFPWLKVPDIVRKKLEMYSSILSDTSPPTCWQLLAGACTGIDYFSEQNEATLAASSLILPTFLQSAREFWKRYM
;
A
#
# COMPACT_ATOMS: atom_id res chain seq x y z
N MET A 1 -0.13 -39.54 -3.95
CA MET A 1 -1.36 -38.74 -3.74
C MET A 1 -1.25 -37.64 -2.68
N SER A 2 -0.12 -37.45 -1.98
CA SER A 2 0.00 -36.48 -0.86
C SER A 2 0.18 -35.01 -1.29
N ARG A 3 0.91 -34.73 -2.38
CA ARG A 3 1.21 -33.35 -2.83
C ARG A 3 -0.03 -32.55 -3.29
N PHE A 4 -0.99 -33.22 -3.94
CA PHE A 4 -2.20 -32.57 -4.47
C PHE A 4 -3.14 -32.05 -3.38
N ARG A 5 -3.27 -32.77 -2.25
CA ARG A 5 -4.05 -32.31 -1.09
C ARG A 5 -3.42 -31.10 -0.40
N SER A 6 -2.08 -31.00 -0.39
CA SER A 6 -1.39 -29.83 0.18
C SER A 6 -1.52 -28.57 -0.69
N LEU A 7 -1.66 -28.75 -2.02
CA LEU A 7 -1.89 -27.67 -2.97
C LEU A 7 -3.34 -27.17 -2.88
N LEU A 8 -4.31 -28.08 -2.75
CA LEU A 8 -5.73 -27.73 -2.53
C LEU A 8 -5.93 -27.02 -1.17
N ALA A 9 -5.34 -27.53 -0.08
CA ALA A 9 -5.39 -26.87 1.23
C ALA A 9 -4.57 -25.55 1.30
N ARG A 10 -3.74 -25.25 0.28
CA ARG A 10 -3.09 -23.95 0.10
C ARG A 10 -3.95 -23.00 -0.72
N ALA A 11 -4.68 -23.51 -1.72
CA ALA A 11 -5.66 -22.76 -2.50
C ALA A 11 -6.88 -22.36 -1.66
N ASP A 12 -7.42 -23.25 -0.82
CA ASP A 12 -8.59 -22.96 0.03
C ASP A 12 -8.34 -21.81 1.03
N ARG A 13 -7.10 -21.66 1.52
CA ARG A 13 -6.73 -20.53 2.41
C ARG A 13 -6.42 -19.22 1.66
N TYR A 14 -6.26 -19.29 0.35
CA TYR A 14 -5.97 -18.15 -0.52
C TYR A 14 -7.25 -17.37 -0.86
N GLU A 15 -8.35 -18.08 -1.15
CA GLU A 15 -9.66 -17.48 -1.40
C GLU A 15 -10.28 -16.85 -0.15
N ASP A 16 -10.09 -17.45 1.03
CA ASP A 16 -10.66 -16.93 2.28
C ASP A 16 -10.11 -15.55 2.70
N ASN A 17 -8.85 -15.26 2.37
CA ASN A 17 -8.19 -14.01 2.80
C ASN A 17 -8.30 -12.88 1.77
N ALA A 18 -8.56 -13.18 0.49
CA ALA A 18 -8.64 -12.18 -0.57
C ALA A 18 -9.68 -11.07 -0.28
N PRO A 19 -10.91 -11.37 0.20
CA PRO A 19 -11.87 -10.33 0.58
C PRO A 19 -11.39 -9.43 1.73
N SER A 20 -10.66 -10.01 2.69
CA SER A 20 -10.13 -9.27 3.84
C SER A 20 -8.95 -8.38 3.44
N ILE A 21 -8.06 -8.86 2.57
CA ILE A 21 -6.96 -8.07 1.98
C ILE A 21 -7.53 -6.91 1.18
N LEU A 22 -8.53 -7.16 0.33
CA LEU A 22 -9.21 -6.12 -0.45
C LEU A 22 -9.82 -5.05 0.46
N SER A 23 -10.51 -5.47 1.52
CA SER A 23 -11.09 -4.56 2.51
C SER A 23 -10.03 -3.69 3.18
N CYS A 24 -8.90 -4.27 3.60
CA CYS A 24 -7.78 -3.54 4.18
C CYS A 24 -7.20 -2.50 3.21
N MET A 25 -6.91 -2.91 1.97
CA MET A 25 -6.40 -2.03 0.94
C MET A 25 -7.36 -0.88 0.62
N ASN A 26 -8.65 -1.15 0.47
CA ASN A 26 -9.66 -0.13 0.20
C ASN A 26 -9.79 0.86 1.37
N HIS A 27 -9.73 0.37 2.61
CA HIS A 27 -9.75 1.23 3.79
C HIS A 27 -8.56 2.19 3.80
N ILE A 28 -7.34 1.68 3.59
CA ILE A 28 -6.13 2.49 3.55
C ILE A 28 -6.17 3.47 2.37
N SER A 29 -6.51 3.01 1.16
CA SER A 29 -6.58 3.84 -0.05
C SER A 29 -7.58 4.99 0.08
N ALA A 30 -8.78 4.72 0.61
CA ALA A 30 -9.78 5.76 0.85
C ALA A 30 -9.32 6.76 1.91
N GLY A 31 -8.66 6.28 2.96
CA GLY A 31 -8.04 7.11 3.98
C GLY A 31 -6.98 8.04 3.40
N LEU A 32 -6.03 7.50 2.63
CA LEU A 32 -4.98 8.26 1.96
C LEU A 32 -5.55 9.32 1.01
N SER A 33 -6.51 8.94 0.15
CA SER A 33 -7.15 9.86 -0.80
C SER A 33 -7.78 11.06 -0.09
N LYS A 34 -8.46 10.79 1.04
CA LYS A 34 -9.06 11.84 1.87
C LYS A 34 -7.99 12.70 2.54
N HIS A 35 -7.03 12.09 3.23
CA HIS A 35 -6.01 12.81 4.00
C HIS A 35 -5.10 13.68 3.13
N PHE A 36 -4.68 13.19 1.96
CA PHE A 36 -3.88 13.98 1.04
C PHE A 36 -4.69 15.04 0.28
N GLY A 37 -6.01 14.85 0.16
CA GLY A 37 -6.91 15.88 -0.37
C GLY A 37 -7.21 17.04 0.60
N HIS A 38 -6.85 16.96 1.88
CA HIS A 38 -7.07 18.02 2.87
C HIS A 38 -6.05 19.18 2.75
N GLU A 39 -6.35 20.31 3.42
CA GLU A 39 -5.56 21.56 3.37
C GLU A 39 -4.07 21.42 3.69
N CYS A 40 -3.67 20.36 4.40
CA CYS A 40 -2.27 20.11 4.78
C CYS A 40 -1.40 19.59 3.64
N TYR A 41 -1.99 18.86 2.69
CA TYR A 41 -1.28 18.29 1.52
C TYR A 41 -1.75 18.93 0.21
N ARG A 42 -2.93 19.55 0.17
CA ARG A 42 -3.40 20.36 -0.97
C ARG A 42 -3.33 19.63 -2.32
N TRP A 43 -3.50 18.31 -2.31
CA TRP A 43 -3.42 17.53 -3.53
C TRP A 43 -4.62 17.83 -4.43
N ASN A 44 -4.35 18.60 -5.48
CA ASN A 44 -5.36 19.17 -6.38
C ASN A 44 -5.57 18.38 -7.68
N GLU A 45 -5.08 17.14 -7.72
CA GLU A 45 -5.34 16.24 -8.84
C GLU A 45 -6.80 15.78 -8.88
N ASN A 46 -7.24 15.34 -10.05
CA ASN A 46 -8.59 14.81 -10.21
C ASN A 46 -8.81 13.55 -9.35
N GLU A 47 -10.08 13.22 -9.08
CA GLU A 47 -10.42 12.09 -8.19
C GLU A 47 -9.85 10.74 -8.67
N GLU A 48 -9.82 10.50 -9.98
CA GLU A 48 -9.33 9.24 -10.56
C GLU A 48 -7.83 9.05 -10.32
N VAL A 49 -7.02 10.09 -10.55
CA VAL A 49 -5.58 10.11 -10.24
C VAL A 49 -5.37 9.90 -8.76
N ARG A 50 -6.16 10.57 -7.91
CA ARG A 50 -6.05 10.42 -6.45
C ARG A 50 -6.33 8.99 -5.98
N ARG A 51 -7.38 8.38 -6.51
CA ARG A 51 -7.74 6.98 -6.25
C ARG A 51 -6.67 6.02 -6.75
N PHE A 52 -6.13 6.26 -7.94
CA PHE A 52 -5.08 5.42 -8.54
C PHE A 52 -3.80 5.43 -7.69
N GLU A 53 -3.25 6.60 -7.41
CA GLU A 53 -2.01 6.75 -6.64
C GLU A 53 -2.19 6.28 -5.19
N SER A 54 -3.34 6.57 -4.57
CA SER A 54 -3.66 6.06 -3.23
C SER A 54 -3.79 4.54 -3.19
N LEU A 55 -4.32 3.93 -4.25
CA LEU A 55 -4.40 2.47 -4.36
C LEU A 55 -3.01 1.84 -4.46
N ILE A 56 -2.11 2.41 -5.26
CA ILE A 56 -0.71 1.94 -5.35
C ILE A 56 -0.01 2.08 -4.00
N LEU A 57 -0.14 3.23 -3.35
CA LEU A 57 0.48 3.45 -2.03
C LEU A 57 -0.14 2.53 -0.96
N SER A 58 -1.44 2.25 -1.02
CA SER A 58 -2.09 1.32 -0.09
C SER A 58 -1.53 -0.10 -0.23
N ARG A 59 -1.36 -0.59 -1.48
CA ARG A 59 -0.69 -1.86 -1.75
C ARG A 59 0.71 -1.87 -1.16
N PHE A 60 1.49 -0.83 -1.43
CA PHE A 60 2.85 -0.72 -0.91
C PHE A 60 2.88 -0.84 0.62
N LEU A 61 2.01 -0.12 1.34
CA LEU A 61 1.96 -0.16 2.80
C LEU A 61 1.57 -1.55 3.33
N VAL A 62 0.64 -2.22 2.66
CA VAL A 62 0.21 -3.59 3.01
C VAL A 62 1.35 -4.59 2.79
N ASP A 63 2.02 -4.54 1.64
CA ASP A 63 3.16 -5.42 1.32
C ASP A 63 4.35 -5.14 2.26
N TYR A 64 4.67 -3.86 2.50
CA TYR A 64 5.77 -3.45 3.37
C TYR A 64 5.52 -3.85 4.83
N ALA A 65 4.28 -3.74 5.32
CA ALA A 65 3.92 -4.23 6.65
C ALA A 65 4.21 -5.73 6.78
N LEU A 66 3.80 -6.52 5.78
CA LEU A 66 4.03 -7.97 5.74
C LEU A 66 5.53 -8.32 5.68
N LEU A 67 6.30 -7.62 4.85
CA LEU A 67 7.73 -7.84 4.67
C LEU A 67 8.53 -7.52 5.95
N THR A 68 8.08 -6.54 6.74
CA THR A 68 8.75 -6.11 7.97
C THR A 68 8.33 -6.90 9.22
N MET A 69 7.39 -7.83 9.10
CA MET A 69 7.01 -8.72 10.20
C MET A 69 7.96 -9.94 10.26
N GLU A 70 8.77 -10.00 11.32
CA GLU A 70 9.75 -11.07 11.55
C GLU A 70 9.09 -12.42 11.85
N GLU A 71 7.88 -12.42 12.43
CA GLU A 71 7.17 -13.61 12.90
C GLU A 71 6.55 -14.45 11.75
N VAL A 72 6.58 -13.95 10.51
CA VAL A 72 5.92 -14.60 9.37
C VAL A 72 6.91 -15.47 8.60
N PRO A 73 6.69 -16.80 8.50
CA PRO A 73 7.54 -17.68 7.71
C PRO A 73 7.56 -17.25 6.24
N GLU A 74 8.75 -17.27 5.61
CA GLU A 74 8.96 -16.82 4.23
C GLU A 74 7.99 -17.47 3.22
N GLY A 75 7.73 -18.78 3.35
CA GLY A 75 6.78 -19.47 2.47
C GLY A 75 5.32 -19.04 2.62
N LYS A 76 4.92 -18.57 3.82
CA LYS A 76 3.60 -17.94 4.03
C LYS A 76 3.59 -16.51 3.48
N ARG A 77 4.68 -15.77 3.72
CA ARG A 77 4.86 -14.40 3.24
C ARG A 77 4.72 -14.30 1.72
N GLN A 78 5.40 -15.18 0.97
CA GLN A 78 5.29 -15.23 -0.48
C GLN A 78 3.87 -15.53 -0.96
N LEU A 79 3.14 -16.39 -0.24
CA LEU A 79 1.75 -16.69 -0.56
C LEU A 79 0.86 -15.44 -0.39
N TYR A 80 0.99 -14.74 0.73
CA TYR A 80 0.22 -13.51 0.98
C TYR A 80 0.57 -12.39 0.00
N LEU A 81 1.86 -12.20 -0.34
CA LEU A 81 2.27 -11.23 -1.36
C LEU A 81 1.65 -11.56 -2.73
N ALA A 82 1.59 -12.84 -3.10
CA ALA A 82 0.90 -13.26 -4.33
C ALA A 82 -0.60 -12.96 -4.26
N THR A 83 -1.23 -13.17 -3.10
CA THR A 83 -2.65 -12.82 -2.90
C THR A 83 -2.87 -11.32 -3.03
N THR A 84 -2.05 -10.50 -2.38
CA THR A 84 -2.12 -9.03 -2.48
C THR A 84 -1.94 -8.58 -3.92
N GLU A 85 -0.98 -9.15 -4.67
CA GLU A 85 -0.80 -8.85 -6.10
C GLU A 85 -2.06 -9.19 -6.91
N THR A 86 -2.65 -10.37 -6.68
CA THR A 86 -3.85 -10.81 -7.41
C THR A 86 -5.01 -9.85 -7.14
N VAL A 87 -5.30 -9.59 -5.86
CA VAL A 87 -6.36 -8.66 -5.42
C VAL A 87 -6.13 -7.26 -5.99
N PHE A 88 -4.88 -6.77 -5.94
CA PHE A 88 -4.52 -5.48 -6.49
C PHE A 88 -4.77 -5.42 -8.00
N GLN A 89 -4.32 -6.42 -8.76
CA GLN A 89 -4.48 -6.45 -10.22
C GLN A 89 -5.95 -6.50 -10.63
N GLU A 90 -6.76 -7.30 -9.93
CA GLU A 90 -8.20 -7.37 -10.18
C GLU A 90 -8.89 -6.04 -9.88
N THR A 91 -8.56 -5.43 -8.73
CA THR A 91 -9.10 -4.11 -8.34
C THR A 91 -8.68 -3.03 -9.34
N LEU A 92 -7.40 -3.01 -9.72
CA LEU A 92 -6.86 -2.04 -10.67
C LEU A 92 -7.53 -2.18 -12.04
N ARG A 93 -7.69 -3.40 -12.55
CA ARG A 93 -8.41 -3.64 -13.82
C ARG A 93 -9.88 -3.28 -13.73
N SER A 94 -10.52 -3.48 -12.58
CA SER A 94 -11.92 -3.13 -12.40
C SER A 94 -12.15 -1.62 -12.38
N ILE A 95 -11.28 -0.85 -11.72
CA ILE A 95 -11.41 0.61 -11.59
C ILE A 95 -10.85 1.30 -12.84
N PHE A 96 -9.77 0.77 -13.40
CA PHE A 96 -9.03 1.35 -14.52
C PHE A 96 -8.86 0.33 -15.66
N PRO A 97 -9.95 -0.12 -16.31
CA PRO A 97 -9.92 -1.18 -17.32
C PRO A 97 -9.08 -0.84 -18.56
N TRP A 98 -8.82 0.44 -18.79
CA TRP A 98 -8.05 0.97 -19.91
C TRP A 98 -6.54 1.06 -19.62
N LEU A 99 -6.12 0.89 -18.36
CA LEU A 99 -4.72 1.08 -17.95
C LEU A 99 -3.88 -0.19 -18.23
N LYS A 100 -3.04 -0.13 -19.28
CA LYS A 100 -1.88 -1.04 -19.45
C LYS A 100 -0.68 -0.48 -18.70
N VAL A 101 -0.75 -0.48 -17.37
CA VAL A 101 0.18 0.25 -16.52
C VAL A 101 1.02 -0.61 -15.54
N PRO A 102 1.37 -1.88 -15.82
CA PRO A 102 2.28 -2.63 -14.95
C PRO A 102 3.60 -1.88 -14.64
N ASP A 103 4.13 -1.15 -15.63
CA ASP A 103 5.41 -0.45 -15.48
C ASP A 103 5.34 0.78 -14.57
N ILE A 104 4.25 1.57 -14.60
CA ILE A 104 4.15 2.74 -13.71
C ILE A 104 3.93 2.27 -12.28
N VAL A 105 3.06 1.26 -12.08
CA VAL A 105 2.85 0.67 -10.75
C VAL A 105 4.18 0.17 -10.20
N ARG A 106 4.92 -0.62 -10.99
CA ARG A 106 6.22 -1.15 -10.58
C ARG A 106 7.21 -0.04 -10.22
N LYS A 107 7.36 0.98 -11.07
CA LYS A 107 8.23 2.13 -10.80
C LYS A 107 7.86 2.87 -9.52
N LYS A 108 6.56 3.04 -9.25
CA LYS A 108 6.07 3.69 -8.02
C LYS A 108 6.38 2.86 -6.78
N LEU A 109 6.14 1.55 -6.82
CA LEU A 109 6.47 0.64 -5.71
C LEU A 109 7.99 0.61 -5.42
N GLU A 110 8.81 0.53 -6.48
CA GLU A 110 10.28 0.59 -6.36
C GLU A 110 10.74 1.92 -5.72
N MET A 111 10.17 3.04 -6.17
CA MET A 111 10.45 4.36 -5.61
C MET A 111 10.07 4.46 -4.13
N TYR A 112 8.87 4.02 -3.75
CA TYR A 112 8.42 4.04 -2.35
C TYR A 112 9.31 3.17 -1.46
N SER A 113 9.75 2.02 -1.95
CA SER A 113 10.68 1.15 -1.23
C SER A 113 12.03 1.82 -0.99
N SER A 114 12.59 2.49 -2.01
CA SER A 114 13.86 3.21 -1.88
C SER A 114 13.76 4.38 -0.89
N ILE A 115 12.66 5.13 -0.88
CA ILE A 115 12.46 6.23 0.09
C ILE A 115 12.52 5.72 1.53
N LEU A 116 11.91 4.57 1.83
CA LEU A 116 11.93 3.98 3.18
C LEU A 116 13.25 3.33 3.56
N SER A 117 14.06 2.85 2.60
CA SER A 117 15.38 2.31 2.91
C SER A 117 16.41 3.40 3.17
N ASP A 118 16.30 4.53 2.47
CA ASP A 118 17.38 5.51 2.39
C ASP A 118 17.22 6.64 3.41
N THR A 119 16.00 6.86 3.94
CA THR A 119 15.67 8.02 4.77
C THR A 119 14.88 7.63 6.01
N SER A 120 15.16 8.26 7.15
CA SER A 120 14.43 8.05 8.40
C SER A 120 13.21 8.96 8.54
N PRO A 121 12.26 8.63 9.44
CA PRO A 121 11.20 9.55 9.86
C PRO A 121 11.77 10.85 10.45
N PRO A 122 11.07 11.99 10.31
CA PRO A 122 9.80 12.16 9.57
C PRO A 122 10.01 12.35 8.05
N THR A 123 11.24 12.58 7.60
CA THR A 123 11.56 12.96 6.21
C THR A 123 11.09 11.95 5.18
N CYS A 124 11.25 10.65 5.43
CA CYS A 124 10.78 9.61 4.50
C CYS A 124 9.26 9.66 4.27
N TRP A 125 8.48 10.05 5.27
CA TRP A 125 7.02 10.20 5.14
C TRP A 125 6.64 11.37 4.24
N GLN A 126 7.39 12.47 4.32
CA GLN A 126 7.19 13.60 3.43
C GLN A 126 7.55 13.25 1.99
N LEU A 127 8.69 12.58 1.79
CA LEU A 127 9.11 12.13 0.46
C LEU A 127 8.11 11.17 -0.16
N LEU A 128 7.56 10.23 0.62
CA LEU A 128 6.49 9.34 0.16
C LEU A 128 5.22 10.11 -0.21
N ALA A 129 4.78 11.04 0.64
CA ALA A 129 3.61 11.86 0.35
C ALA A 129 3.83 12.71 -0.92
N GLY A 130 5.02 13.28 -1.09
CA GLY A 130 5.36 14.05 -2.28
C GLY A 130 5.41 13.19 -3.55
N ALA A 131 6.02 12.01 -3.49
CA ALA A 131 6.05 11.05 -4.60
C ALA A 131 4.66 10.54 -5.01
N CYS A 132 3.74 10.40 -4.04
CA CYS A 132 2.35 10.01 -4.28
C CYS A 132 1.54 11.15 -4.91
N THR A 133 1.67 12.37 -4.37
CA THR A 133 0.82 13.51 -4.76
C THR A 133 1.39 14.36 -5.90
N GLY A 134 2.68 14.20 -6.22
CA GLY A 134 3.41 15.03 -7.18
C GLY A 134 3.85 16.39 -6.63
N ILE A 135 3.65 16.65 -5.33
CA ILE A 135 3.96 17.93 -4.68
C ILE A 135 5.27 17.81 -3.90
N ASP A 136 6.19 18.77 -4.08
CA ASP A 136 7.46 18.80 -3.34
C ASP A 136 7.30 19.47 -1.97
N TYR A 137 6.68 18.77 -1.01
CA TYR A 137 6.50 19.28 0.35
C TYR A 137 7.80 19.48 1.12
N PHE A 138 8.87 18.81 0.70
CA PHE A 138 10.18 18.95 1.34
C PHE A 138 10.74 20.34 1.06
N SER A 139 10.64 20.80 -0.19
CA SER A 139 11.04 22.15 -0.58
C SER A 139 10.18 23.25 0.08
N GLU A 140 8.91 22.95 0.38
CA GLU A 140 7.98 23.92 0.96
C GLU A 140 8.20 24.19 2.46
N GLN A 141 9.07 23.43 3.15
CA GLN A 141 9.31 23.51 4.60
C GLN A 141 8.00 23.57 5.43
N ASN A 142 6.96 22.90 4.96
CA ASN A 142 5.62 23.06 5.51
C ASN A 142 5.46 22.27 6.82
N GLU A 143 5.46 22.99 7.96
CA GLU A 143 5.30 22.41 9.30
C GLU A 143 3.98 21.62 9.46
N ALA A 144 2.90 22.05 8.82
CA ALA A 144 1.63 21.33 8.87
C ALA A 144 1.73 19.98 8.13
N THR A 145 2.45 19.94 7.01
CA THR A 145 2.73 18.69 6.30
C THR A 145 3.70 17.81 7.10
N LEU A 146 4.73 18.37 7.74
CA LEU A 146 5.61 17.64 8.67
C LEU A 146 4.80 16.97 9.78
N ALA A 147 3.94 17.73 10.46
CA ALA A 147 3.10 17.21 11.53
C ALA A 147 2.12 16.14 11.02
N ALA A 148 1.47 16.38 9.88
CA ALA A 148 0.52 15.44 9.29
C ALA A 148 1.19 14.14 8.83
N SER A 149 2.34 14.22 8.16
CA SER A 149 3.10 13.06 7.63
C SER A 149 3.71 12.21 8.75
N SER A 150 4.13 12.85 9.84
CA SER A 150 4.63 12.17 11.05
C SER A 150 3.57 11.30 11.72
N LEU A 151 2.29 11.45 11.38
CA LEU A 151 1.19 10.72 11.98
C LEU A 151 0.48 9.79 10.98
N ILE A 152 0.09 10.30 9.81
CA ILE A 152 -0.89 9.59 8.98
C ILE A 152 -0.33 8.36 8.27
N LEU A 153 0.84 8.48 7.65
CA LEU A 153 1.48 7.36 6.94
C LEU A 153 1.93 6.26 7.91
N PRO A 154 2.55 6.58 9.06
CA PRO A 154 2.79 5.60 10.12
C PRO A 154 1.51 4.93 10.62
N THR A 155 0.41 5.68 10.75
CA THR A 155 -0.87 5.13 11.22
C THR A 155 -1.40 4.07 10.27
N PHE A 156 -1.44 4.35 8.96
CA PHE A 156 -1.90 3.36 7.97
C PHE A 156 -0.95 2.16 7.86
N LEU A 157 0.36 2.36 8.00
CA LEU A 157 1.30 1.25 8.09
C LEU A 157 1.02 0.38 9.32
N GLN A 158 0.72 0.99 10.47
CA GLN A 158 0.36 0.25 11.67
C GLN A 158 -0.96 -0.50 11.49
N SER A 159 -1.98 0.11 10.85
CA SER A 159 -3.23 -0.57 10.51
C SER A 159 -3.00 -1.81 9.64
N ALA A 160 -2.09 -1.73 8.66
CA ALA A 160 -1.72 -2.88 7.84
C ALA A 160 -1.01 -3.98 8.66
N ARG A 161 -0.16 -3.62 9.64
CA ARG A 161 0.47 -4.59 10.55
C ARG A 161 -0.56 -5.30 11.43
N GLU A 162 -1.49 -4.56 12.03
CA GLU A 162 -2.55 -5.13 12.85
C GLU A 162 -3.50 -6.02 12.04
N PHE A 163 -3.75 -5.66 10.78
CA PHE A 163 -4.42 -6.54 9.83
C PHE A 163 -3.67 -7.87 9.71
N TRP A 164 -2.39 -7.86 9.36
CA TRP A 164 -1.63 -9.09 9.18
C TRP A 164 -1.57 -9.95 10.46
N LYS A 165 -1.40 -9.34 11.63
CA LYS A 165 -1.47 -10.06 12.92
C LYS A 165 -2.79 -10.80 13.15
N ARG A 166 -3.90 -10.28 12.64
CA ARG A 166 -5.23 -10.87 12.82
C ARG A 166 -5.50 -12.07 11.89
N TYR A 167 -4.86 -12.12 10.73
CA TYR A 167 -5.18 -13.07 9.66
C TYR A 167 -4.06 -14.09 9.38
N MET A 168 -3.07 -14.22 10.29
CA MET A 168 -1.89 -15.11 10.19
C MET A 168 -1.86 -16.18 11.27
#